data_AF-A0A3M0DNP3-F1
#
_entry.id   AF-A0A3M0DNP3-F1
#
_cell.length_a   1.000
_cell.length_b   1.000
_cell.length_c   1.000
_cell.angle_alpha   90.00
_cell.angle_beta   90.00
_cell.angle_gamma   90.00
#
_symmetry.space_group_name_H-M   'P 1'
#
loop_
_entity.id
_entity.type
_entity.pdbx_description
1 polymer ?
#
loop_
_entity_poly.entity_id
_entity_poly.type
_entity_poly.pdbx_seq_one_letter_code
_entity_poly.pdbx_strand_id
1 'polypeptide(L)'
;GDLILATTPENGYALQWDNDGDGFIESSTNIDSTMYPAELRLTKSGSEFTGEYSIDGGATWTTVDTVSIPDAQATQDVGVFVRGSYSTDTKGTVEFSGFDLS
;
A
#
# COMPACT_ATOMS: atom_id res chain seq x y z
N GLY A 1 5.75 -12.36 -6.61
CA GLY A 1 6.07 -10.94 -6.52
C GLY A 1 5.38 -10.28 -5.36
N ASP A 2 6.00 -9.21 -4.88
CA ASP A 2 5.58 -8.44 -3.72
C ASP A 2 4.74 -7.23 -4.13
N LEU A 3 3.89 -6.76 -3.23
CA LEU A 3 3.11 -5.54 -3.41
C LEU A 3 2.99 -4.78 -2.10
N ILE A 4 3.07 -3.46 -2.18
CA ILE A 4 3.01 -2.54 -1.05
C ILE A 4 2.02 -1.42 -1.36
N LEU A 5 1.09 -1.18 -0.44
CA LEU A 5 0.31 0.05 -0.40
C LEU A 5 0.73 0.86 0.83
N ALA A 6 1.06 2.13 0.63
CA ALA A 6 1.61 2.97 1.70
C ALA A 6 1.13 4.42 1.62
N THR A 7 0.92 5.03 2.78
CA THR A 7 0.91 6.49 2.91
C THR A 7 2.35 6.98 3.01
N THR A 8 2.76 7.83 2.07
CA THR A 8 4.13 8.36 2.01
C THR A 8 4.08 9.86 2.27
N PRO A 9 4.59 10.35 3.42
CA PRO A 9 4.58 11.78 3.72
C PRO A 9 5.17 12.58 2.55
N GLU A 10 4.44 13.62 2.13
CA GLU A 10 4.79 14.50 1.00
C GLU A 10 4.82 13.84 -0.40
N ASN A 11 4.60 12.52 -0.49
CA ASN A 11 4.70 11.75 -1.74
C ASN A 11 3.41 10.98 -2.08
N GLY A 12 2.33 11.26 -1.34
CA GLY A 12 0.99 10.75 -1.62
C GLY A 12 0.75 9.32 -1.14
N TYR A 13 -0.28 8.69 -1.69
CA TYR A 13 -0.58 7.28 -1.49
C TYR A 13 0.07 6.49 -2.62
N ALA A 14 0.92 5.54 -2.25
CA ALA A 14 1.77 4.80 -3.17
C ALA A 14 1.36 3.33 -3.22
N LEU A 15 1.08 2.83 -4.42
CA LEU A 15 1.04 1.40 -4.72
C LEU A 15 2.34 1.03 -5.45
N GLN A 16 3.11 0.11 -4.88
CA GLN A 16 4.37 -0.36 -5.44
C GLN A 16 4.31 -1.87 -5.63
N TRP A 17 4.88 -2.39 -6.71
CA TRP A 17 4.79 -3.81 -7.01
C TRP A 17 5.99 -4.36 -7.80
N ASP A 18 6.15 -5.67 -7.63
CA ASP A 18 6.95 -6.56 -8.49
C ASP A 18 6.15 -6.87 -9.77
N ASN A 19 6.60 -6.33 -10.89
CA ASN A 19 5.95 -6.39 -12.19
C ASN A 19 6.43 -7.55 -13.06
N ASP A 20 7.59 -8.15 -12.76
CA ASP A 20 8.17 -9.23 -13.57
C ASP A 20 8.36 -10.57 -12.82
N GLY A 21 8.08 -10.59 -11.52
CA GLY A 21 8.12 -11.79 -10.68
C GLY A 21 9.51 -12.13 -10.14
N ASP A 22 10.50 -11.25 -10.27
CA ASP A 22 11.86 -11.52 -9.84
C ASP A 22 12.09 -11.38 -8.32
N GLY A 23 11.08 -10.92 -7.58
CA GLY A 23 11.10 -10.72 -6.14
C GLY A 23 11.63 -9.35 -5.72
N PHE A 24 11.79 -8.41 -6.64
CA PHE A 24 12.07 -7.01 -6.35
C PHE A 24 10.84 -6.15 -6.62
N ILE A 25 10.83 -4.93 -6.08
CA ILE A 25 9.80 -3.92 -6.38
C ILE A 25 10.45 -2.87 -7.26
N GLU A 26 9.93 -2.70 -8.47
CA GLU A 26 10.47 -1.82 -9.50
C GLU A 26 9.40 -0.96 -10.18
N SER A 27 8.13 -1.16 -9.86
CA SER A 27 7.01 -0.37 -10.37
C SER A 27 6.27 0.37 -9.25
N SER A 28 5.76 1.57 -9.55
CA SER A 28 5.01 2.37 -8.59
C SER A 28 4.04 3.35 -9.23
N THR A 29 2.88 3.51 -8.60
CA THR A 29 1.92 4.59 -8.84
C THR A 29 1.73 5.37 -7.54
N ASN A 30 1.86 6.70 -7.62
CA ASN A 30 1.67 7.61 -6.50
C ASN A 30 0.63 8.65 -6.88
N ILE A 31 -0.40 8.83 -6.06
CA ILE A 31 -1.44 9.84 -6.27
C ILE A 31 -1.65 10.71 -5.04
N ASP A 32 -2.19 11.90 -5.30
CA ASP A 32 -2.69 12.86 -4.31
C ASP A 32 -1.67 13.26 -3.22
N SER A 33 -2.14 14.04 -2.25
CA SER A 33 -1.38 14.42 -1.05
C SER A 33 -1.92 13.67 0.16
N THR A 34 -1.03 13.26 1.05
CA THR A 34 -1.41 12.50 2.25
C THR A 34 -2.18 13.36 3.24
N MET A 35 -3.31 12.85 3.74
CA MET A 35 -4.02 13.37 4.91
C MET A 35 -4.10 12.28 5.97
N TYR A 36 -4.27 12.67 7.23
CA TYR A 36 -4.29 11.74 8.36
C TYR A 36 -5.48 12.05 9.29
N PRO A 37 -6.10 11.02 9.91
CA PRO A 37 -5.86 9.59 9.68
C PRO A 37 -6.28 9.16 8.26
N ALA A 38 -5.68 8.09 7.76
CA ALA A 38 -6.04 7.46 6.50
C ALA A 38 -6.20 5.96 6.69
N GLU A 39 -7.16 5.38 5.97
CA GLU A 39 -7.35 3.93 5.88
C GLU A 39 -6.84 3.46 4.52
N LEU A 40 -6.21 2.28 4.51
CA LEU A 40 -5.68 1.65 3.32
C LEU A 40 -6.39 0.32 3.11
N ARG A 41 -6.76 0.02 1.87
CA ARG A 41 -7.38 -1.25 1.49
C ARG A 41 -6.67 -1.85 0.28
N LEU A 42 -6.40 -3.15 0.38
CA LEU A 42 -5.97 -3.97 -0.74
C LEU A 42 -7.02 -5.03 -1.01
N THR A 43 -7.52 -5.07 -2.25
CA THR A 43 -8.45 -6.10 -2.72
C THR A 43 -7.73 -7.01 -3.70
N LYS A 44 -7.76 -8.32 -3.48
CA LYS A 44 -7.18 -9.33 -4.38
C LYS A 44 -8.28 -10.08 -5.13
N SER A 45 -8.17 -10.15 -6.45
CA SER A 45 -9.02 -10.98 -7.32
C SER A 45 -8.15 -11.78 -8.28
N GLY A 46 -7.93 -13.06 -7.96
CA GLY A 46 -6.96 -13.88 -8.70
C GLY A 46 -5.54 -13.32 -8.54
N SER A 47 -4.94 -12.85 -9.65
CA SER A 47 -3.64 -12.18 -9.69
C SER A 47 -3.75 -10.65 -9.72
N GLU A 48 -4.96 -10.10 -9.78
CA GLU A 48 -5.21 -8.66 -9.80
C GLU A 48 -5.32 -8.11 -8.38
N PHE A 49 -4.67 -6.98 -8.12
CA PHE A 49 -4.68 -6.26 -6.86
C PHE A 49 -5.09 -4.81 -7.09
N THR A 50 -6.09 -4.36 -6.34
CA THR A 50 -6.51 -2.95 -6.32
C THR A 50 -6.10 -2.32 -5.00
N GLY A 51 -5.31 -1.25 -5.07
CA GLY A 51 -4.92 -0.43 -3.93
C GLY A 51 -5.80 0.79 -3.81
N GLU A 52 -6.37 1.02 -2.63
CA GLU A 52 -7.28 2.13 -2.37
C GLU A 52 -6.97 2.80 -1.03
N TYR A 53 -7.30 4.08 -0.91
CA TYR A 53 -7.24 4.79 0.36
C TYR A 53 -8.55 5.53 0.66
N SER A 54 -8.78 5.81 1.94
CA SER A 54 -9.87 6.65 2.44
C SER A 54 -9.34 7.66 3.45
N ILE A 55 -9.89 8.87 3.42
CA ILE A 55 -9.61 9.96 4.37
C ILE A 55 -10.86 10.38 5.17
N ASP A 56 -11.96 9.61 5.04
CA ASP A 56 -13.26 9.90 5.64
C ASP A 56 -13.81 8.72 6.46
N GLY A 57 -12.91 7.87 6.98
CA GLY A 57 -13.25 6.74 7.83
C GLY A 57 -13.91 5.59 7.07
N GLY A 58 -13.46 5.35 5.83
CA GLY A 58 -13.93 4.26 4.98
C GLY A 58 -15.27 4.52 4.28
N ALA A 59 -15.80 5.75 4.35
CA ALA A 59 -17.07 6.11 3.72
C ALA A 59 -16.94 6.23 2.19
N THR A 60 -15.82 6.78 1.70
CA THR A 60 -15.45 6.79 0.29
C THR A 60 -14.02 6.29 0.10
N TRP A 61 -13.77 5.68 -1.06
CA TRP A 61 -12.49 5.07 -1.40
C TRP A 61 -12.00 5.61 -2.74
N THR A 62 -10.75 6.04 -2.77
CA THR A 62 -10.06 6.50 -3.97
C THR A 62 -9.07 5.42 -4.39
N THR A 63 -9.18 4.94 -5.62
CA THR A 63 -8.26 3.97 -6.20
C THR A 63 -6.92 4.64 -6.53
N VAL A 64 -5.83 4.07 -6.01
CA VAL A 64 -4.46 4.40 -6.39
C VAL A 64 -4.14 3.75 -7.73
N ASP A 65 -4.32 2.43 -7.83
CA ASP A 65 -4.18 1.68 -9.06
C ASP A 65 -4.80 0.27 -8.95
N THR A 66 -4.97 -0.39 -10.10
CA THR A 66 -5.28 -1.82 -10.21
C THR A 66 -4.21 -2.48 -11.08
N VAL A 67 -3.45 -3.41 -10.49
CA VAL A 67 -2.29 -4.04 -11.12
C VAL A 67 -2.39 -5.56 -11.11
N SER A 68 -1.79 -6.22 -12.10
CA SER A 68 -1.64 -7.69 -12.12
C SER A 68 -0.25 -8.10 -11.65
N ILE A 69 -0.19 -8.99 -10.67
CA ILE A 69 1.06 -9.56 -10.14
C ILE A 69 1.26 -10.95 -10.74
N PRO A 70 2.24 -11.16 -11.65
CA PRO A 70 2.37 -12.40 -12.43
C PRO A 70 2.45 -13.67 -11.58
N ASP A 71 3.16 -13.61 -10.46
CA ASP A 71 3.43 -14.77 -9.60
C ASP A 71 2.53 -14.86 -8.36
N ALA A 72 1.42 -14.11 -8.35
CA ALA A 72 0.48 -14.12 -7.24
C ALA A 72 -0.14 -15.50 -7.05
N GLN A 73 0.19 -16.13 -5.93
CA GLN A 73 -0.42 -17.36 -5.45
C GLN A 73 -1.82 -17.14 -4.89
N ALA A 74 -2.57 -18.24 -4.72
CA ALA A 74 -3.89 -18.23 -4.09
C ALA A 74 -3.84 -17.70 -2.64
N THR A 75 -2.80 -18.06 -1.91
CA THR A 75 -2.52 -17.60 -0.54
C THR A 75 -1.34 -16.63 -0.55
N GLN A 76 -1.44 -15.57 0.24
CA GLN A 76 -0.42 -14.54 0.39
C GLN A 76 -0.14 -14.33 1.87
N ASP A 77 1.09 -13.96 2.20
CA ASP A 77 1.39 -13.37 3.49
C ASP A 77 1.01 -11.89 3.45
N VAL A 78 0.37 -11.40 4.52
CA VAL A 78 -0.07 -10.00 4.64
C VAL A 78 0.34 -9.45 5.99
N GLY A 79 0.76 -8.18 6.00
CA GLY A 79 1.15 -7.50 7.23
C GLY A 79 1.19 -5.99 7.07
N VAL A 80 1.36 -5.32 8.20
CA VAL A 80 1.56 -3.87 8.27
C VAL A 80 3.04 -3.58 8.52
N PHE A 81 3.54 -2.49 7.94
CA PHE A 81 4.95 -2.11 8.07
C PHE A 81 5.08 -0.61 8.23
N VAL A 82 6.21 -0.18 8.79
CA VAL A 82 6.65 1.22 8.75
C VAL A 82 8.08 1.26 8.24
N ARG A 83 8.36 2.21 7.35
CA ARG A 83 9.69 2.50 6.85
C ARG A 83 10.04 3.94 7.19
N GLY A 84 11.14 4.13 7.90
CA GLY A 84 11.76 5.45 8.07
C GLY A 84 12.74 5.71 6.92
N SER A 85 12.85 6.97 6.49
CA SER A 85 13.99 7.42 5.72
C SER A 85 15.20 7.63 6.64
N TYR A 86 16.41 7.63 6.08
CA TYR A 86 17.64 7.84 6.84
C TYR A 86 17.69 9.28 7.37
N SER A 87 17.16 9.50 8.58
CA SER A 87 17.34 10.70 9.38
C SER A 87 17.84 10.30 10.75
N THR A 88 18.93 10.91 11.20
CA THR A 88 19.47 10.70 12.54
C THR A 88 18.73 11.51 13.61
N ASP A 89 17.96 12.52 13.18
CA ASP A 89 17.42 13.56 14.06
C ASP A 89 15.90 13.50 14.20
N THR A 90 15.21 12.82 13.26
CA THR A 90 13.75 12.69 13.27
C THR A 90 13.34 11.23 13.21
N LYS A 91 12.64 10.75 14.25
CA LYS A 91 11.99 9.44 14.23
C LYS A 91 10.54 9.60 13.78
N GLY A 92 10.13 8.81 12.80
CA GLY A 92 8.70 8.64 12.50
C GLY A 92 8.04 7.75 13.55
N THR A 93 6.83 8.11 13.98
CA THR A 93 5.93 7.24 14.75
C THR A 93 4.65 7.08 13.96
N VAL A 94 4.12 5.86 13.90
CA VAL A 94 2.82 5.55 13.31
C VAL A 94 2.07 4.64 14.26
N GLU A 95 0.76 4.84 14.34
CA GLU A 95 -0.15 3.96 15.06
C GLU A 95 -1.02 3.25 14.02
N PHE A 96 -1.03 1.92 14.05
CA PHE A 96 -1.94 1.11 13.24
C PHE A 96 -3.11 0.66 14.10
N SER A 97 -4.31 0.72 13.54
CA SER A 97 -5.54 0.17 14.13
C SER A 97 -6.44 -0.35 13.02
N GLY A 98 -7.44 -1.17 13.36
CA GLY A 98 -8.42 -1.64 12.38
C GLY A 98 -7.86 -2.61 11.32
N PHE A 99 -6.77 -3.34 11.61
CA PHE A 99 -6.28 -4.38 10.71
C PHE A 99 -7.27 -5.54 10.66
N ASP A 100 -7.85 -5.76 9.48
CA ASP A 100 -8.83 -6.80 9.20
C ASP A 100 -8.47 -7.53 7.90
N LEU A 101 -8.82 -8.82 7.83
CA LEU A 101 -8.66 -9.66 6.64
C LEU A 101 -9.95 -10.47 6.47
N SER A 102 -10.66 -10.23 5.37
CA SER A 102 -12.00 -10.77 5.11
C SER A 102 -12.13 -11.41 3.73
#